data_AF-A0A9E5IV02-F1
#
_entry.id   AF-A0A9E5IV02-F1
#
_cell.length_a   1.000
_cell.length_b   1.000
_cell.length_c   1.000
_cell.angle_alpha   90.00
_cell.angle_beta   90.00
_cell.angle_gamma   90.00
#
_symmetry.space_group_name_H-M   'P 1'
#
loop_
_entity.id
_entity.type
_entity.pdbx_description
1 polymer ?
#
loop_
_entity_poly.entity_id
_entity_poly.type
_entity_poly.pdbx_seq_one_letter_code
_entity_poly.pdbx_strand_id
1 'polypeptide(L)'
;WLKLSKRIGKNAIGEWGVAHSPNIKTKGMRDYAFLVIRKHGSPIHFREVAKQIGVVFKKKAHVATTHNELIKDPRFVLVGRGLYALSEWGYMSGVVKDVIKKILEKHGALTKEEIIDKVLKERYVKENTIMVNLQNQKHFRKDKDNKYNIAVEKEA
;
A
#
# COMPACT_ATOMS: atom_id res chain seq x y z
N TRP A 1 -15.97 -34.45 21.23
CA TRP A 1 -15.90 -33.84 19.88
C TRP A 1 -16.35 -32.38 19.98
N LEU A 2 -15.43 -31.41 20.03
CA LEU A 2 -15.76 -29.98 20.17
C LEU A 2 -16.14 -29.41 18.79
N LYS A 3 -17.43 -29.21 18.53
CA LYS A 3 -17.89 -28.40 17.39
C LYS A 3 -17.55 -26.94 17.72
N LEU A 4 -16.47 -26.41 17.14
CA LEU A 4 -16.20 -24.97 17.16
C LEU A 4 -17.46 -24.21 16.71
N SER A 5 -17.78 -23.14 17.43
CA SER A 5 -18.94 -22.28 17.20
C SER A 5 -19.16 -22.02 15.71
N LYS A 6 -20.40 -22.19 15.22
CA LYS A 6 -20.80 -21.91 13.81
C LYS A 6 -20.47 -20.47 13.36
N ARG A 7 -20.13 -19.59 14.31
CA ARG A 7 -19.77 -18.19 14.09
C ARG A 7 -18.30 -18.00 13.72
N ILE A 8 -17.44 -19.00 13.90
CA ILE A 8 -16.01 -18.92 13.61
C ILE A 8 -15.67 -19.88 12.47
N GLY A 9 -15.01 -19.38 11.42
CA GLY A 9 -14.59 -20.16 10.26
C GLY A 9 -13.10 -19.99 9.99
N LYS A 10 -12.55 -20.90 9.19
CA LYS A 10 -11.17 -20.87 8.71
C LYS A 10 -11.15 -20.48 7.23
N ASN A 11 -10.30 -19.54 6.82
CA ASN A 11 -10.15 -19.14 5.42
C ASN A 11 -9.20 -20.11 4.67
N ALA A 12 -9.14 -20.00 3.33
CA ALA A 12 -8.30 -20.88 2.50
C ALA A 12 -6.78 -20.71 2.73
N ILE A 13 -6.37 -19.69 3.49
CA ILE A 13 -4.98 -19.38 3.85
C ILE A 13 -4.68 -19.87 5.28
N GLY A 14 -5.69 -20.30 6.01
CA GLY A 14 -5.60 -20.88 7.35
C GLY A 14 -5.90 -19.93 8.50
N GLU A 15 -6.31 -18.69 8.22
CA GLU A 15 -6.67 -17.70 9.24
C GLU A 15 -8.08 -17.96 9.77
N TRP A 16 -8.27 -17.70 11.07
CA TRP A 16 -9.53 -17.89 11.77
C TRP A 16 -10.20 -16.56 12.10
N GLY A 17 -11.53 -16.58 12.17
CA GLY A 17 -12.31 -15.44 12.63
C GLY A 17 -13.78 -15.61 12.28
N VAL A 18 -14.50 -14.50 12.17
CA VAL A 18 -15.95 -14.54 12.03
C VAL A 18 -16.38 -15.11 10.67
N ALA A 19 -17.15 -16.20 10.67
CA ALA A 19 -17.49 -17.02 9.49
C ALA A 19 -18.22 -16.24 8.37
N HIS A 20 -18.88 -15.13 8.70
CA HIS A 20 -19.54 -14.26 7.71
C HIS A 20 -18.67 -13.11 7.21
N SER A 21 -17.48 -12.91 7.78
CA SER A 21 -16.56 -11.85 7.38
C SER A 21 -16.03 -12.12 5.96
N PRO A 22 -15.89 -11.08 5.11
CA PRO A 22 -15.26 -11.20 3.78
C PRO A 22 -13.84 -11.76 3.82
N ASN A 23 -13.14 -11.61 4.95
CA ASN A 23 -11.81 -12.17 5.18
C ASN A 23 -11.81 -13.71 5.28
N ILE A 24 -12.98 -14.32 5.46
CA ILE A 24 -13.15 -15.75 5.69
C ILE A 24 -14.03 -16.39 4.63
N LYS A 25 -15.16 -15.76 4.33
CA LYS A 25 -16.02 -16.12 3.21
C LYS A 25 -15.74 -15.18 2.03
N THR A 26 -14.67 -15.48 1.30
CA THR A 26 -14.31 -14.76 0.06
C THR A 26 -15.43 -14.93 -0.97
N LYS A 27 -16.12 -13.87 -1.34
CA LYS A 27 -17.25 -13.93 -2.29
C LYS A 27 -16.83 -13.63 -3.73
N GLY A 28 -15.69 -12.99 -3.95
CA GLY A 28 -15.21 -12.62 -5.29
C GLY A 28 -13.71 -12.32 -5.39
N MET A 29 -13.28 -11.89 -6.57
CA MET A 29 -11.88 -11.62 -6.90
C MET A 29 -11.23 -10.56 -6.00
N ARG A 30 -12.02 -9.56 -5.58
CA ARG A 30 -11.60 -8.49 -4.66
C ARG A 30 -11.15 -9.02 -3.30
N ASP A 31 -11.88 -9.98 -2.74
CA ASP A 31 -11.53 -10.55 -1.43
C ASP A 31 -10.28 -11.44 -1.52
N TYR A 32 -10.10 -12.16 -2.64
CA TYR A 32 -8.86 -12.90 -2.90
C TYR A 32 -7.66 -11.97 -3.02
N ALA A 33 -7.81 -10.86 -3.76
CA ALA A 33 -6.77 -9.86 -3.88
C ALA A 33 -6.44 -9.22 -2.52
N PHE A 34 -7.45 -8.91 -1.71
CA PHE A 34 -7.25 -8.37 -0.36
C PHE A 34 -6.39 -9.29 0.49
N LEU A 35 -6.73 -10.57 0.55
CA LEU A 35 -5.98 -11.55 1.34
C LEU A 35 -4.55 -11.77 0.82
N VAL A 36 -4.37 -11.79 -0.51
CA VAL A 36 -3.05 -11.93 -1.13
C VAL A 36 -2.15 -10.74 -0.82
N ILE A 37 -2.65 -9.52 -1.01
CA ILE A 37 -1.89 -8.30 -0.73
C ILE A 37 -1.59 -8.21 0.78
N ARG A 38 -2.57 -8.53 1.64
CA ARG A 38 -2.39 -8.55 3.10
C ARG A 38 -1.31 -9.54 3.52
N LYS A 39 -1.33 -10.76 2.99
CA LYS A 39 -0.32 -11.80 3.25
C LYS A 39 1.07 -11.39 2.75
N HIS A 40 1.13 -10.68 1.63
CA HIS A 40 2.39 -10.19 1.07
C HIS A 40 3.03 -9.08 1.91
N GLY A 41 2.23 -8.28 2.63
CA GLY A 41 2.73 -7.27 3.57
C GLY A 41 3.43 -6.07 2.93
N SER A 42 3.43 -5.95 1.60
CA SER A 42 4.00 -4.82 0.87
C SER A 42 3.29 -4.59 -0.47
N PRO A 43 3.38 -3.38 -1.07
CA PRO A 43 2.73 -3.08 -2.34
C PRO A 43 3.19 -4.03 -3.45
N ILE A 44 2.24 -4.55 -4.21
CA ILE A 44 2.48 -5.61 -5.20
C ILE A 44 1.81 -5.28 -6.52
N HIS A 45 2.41 -5.73 -7.62
CA HIS A 45 1.92 -5.46 -8.95
C HIS A 45 0.67 -6.30 -9.27
N PHE A 46 -0.32 -5.74 -9.98
CA PHE A 46 -1.58 -6.43 -10.26
C PHE A 46 -1.42 -7.77 -11.01
N ARG A 47 -0.36 -7.93 -11.82
CA ARG A 47 -0.02 -9.19 -12.50
C ARG A 47 0.37 -10.27 -11.48
N GLU A 48 1.22 -9.93 -10.54
CA GLU A 48 1.66 -10.80 -9.46
C GLU A 48 0.50 -11.16 -8.53
N VAL A 49 -0.41 -10.21 -8.25
CA VAL A 49 -1.64 -10.49 -7.51
C VAL A 49 -2.47 -11.55 -8.23
N ALA A 50 -2.72 -11.39 -9.53
CA ALA A 50 -3.47 -12.38 -10.31
C ALA A 50 -2.78 -13.76 -10.30
N LYS A 51 -1.46 -13.81 -10.43
CA LYS A 51 -0.67 -15.05 -10.37
C LYS A 51 -0.78 -15.72 -9.00
N GLN A 52 -0.63 -14.97 -7.92
CA GLN A 52 -0.72 -15.49 -6.55
C GLN A 52 -2.13 -15.97 -6.21
N ILE A 53 -3.17 -15.30 -6.70
CA ILE A 53 -4.56 -15.78 -6.54
C ILE A 53 -4.72 -17.14 -7.22
N GLY A 54 -4.14 -17.32 -8.41
CA GLY A 54 -4.14 -18.61 -9.10
C GLY A 54 -3.44 -19.71 -8.34
N VAL A 55 -2.31 -19.42 -7.68
CA VAL A 55 -1.56 -20.39 -6.89
C VAL A 55 -2.28 -20.74 -5.57
N VAL A 56 -2.74 -19.74 -4.82
CA VAL A 56 -3.30 -19.92 -3.48
C VAL A 56 -4.72 -20.49 -3.54
N PHE A 57 -5.55 -20.01 -4.46
CA PHE A 57 -6.97 -20.37 -4.52
C PHE A 57 -7.29 -21.32 -5.68
N LYS A 58 -6.30 -21.75 -6.47
CA LYS A 58 -6.44 -22.64 -7.64
C LYS A 58 -7.53 -22.18 -8.63
N LYS A 59 -7.76 -20.87 -8.73
CA LYS A 59 -8.74 -20.25 -9.64
C LYS A 59 -8.06 -19.51 -10.78
N LYS A 60 -8.62 -19.59 -11.99
CA LYS A 60 -8.13 -18.79 -13.13
C LYS A 60 -8.44 -17.31 -12.91
N ALA A 61 -7.40 -16.54 -12.62
CA ALA A 61 -7.46 -15.10 -12.45
C ALA A 61 -6.99 -14.39 -13.73
N HIS A 62 -7.89 -13.70 -14.42
CA HIS A 62 -7.51 -12.86 -15.55
C HIS A 62 -6.88 -11.55 -15.07
N VAL A 63 -5.73 -11.20 -15.62
CA VAL A 63 -4.96 -10.01 -15.24
C VAL A 63 -5.79 -8.73 -15.42
N ALA A 64 -6.47 -8.56 -16.55
CA ALA A 64 -7.30 -7.39 -16.85
C ALA A 64 -8.49 -7.27 -15.88
N THR A 65 -9.19 -8.37 -15.63
CA THR A 65 -10.31 -8.40 -14.66
C THR A 65 -9.82 -8.07 -13.25
N THR A 66 -8.67 -8.61 -12.85
CA THR A 66 -8.06 -8.34 -11.53
C THR A 66 -7.76 -6.85 -11.38
N HIS A 67 -7.17 -6.23 -12.40
CA HIS A 67 -6.88 -4.80 -12.39
C HIS A 67 -8.14 -3.95 -12.25
N ASN A 68 -9.18 -4.25 -13.03
CA ASN A 68 -10.45 -3.52 -12.97
C ASN A 68 -11.14 -3.67 -11.60
N GLU A 69 -11.10 -4.87 -11.02
CA GLU A 69 -11.66 -5.13 -9.69
C GLU A 69 -10.87 -4.43 -8.57
N LEU A 70 -9.55 -4.30 -8.72
CA LEU A 70 -8.70 -3.53 -7.79
C LEU A 70 -8.98 -2.03 -7.86
N ILE A 71 -9.25 -1.47 -9.05
CA ILE A 71 -9.60 -0.05 -9.22
C ILE A 71 -10.95 0.28 -8.59
N LYS A 72 -11.92 -0.62 -8.73
CA LYS A 72 -13.30 -0.39 -8.25
C LYS A 72 -13.46 -0.49 -6.73
N ASP A 73 -12.50 -1.08 -6.02
CA ASP A 73 -12.62 -1.34 -4.60
C ASP A 73 -11.80 -0.33 -3.78
N PRO A 74 -12.44 0.47 -2.90
CA PRO A 74 -11.77 1.52 -2.13
C PRO A 74 -10.78 0.99 -1.09
N ARG A 75 -10.73 -0.33 -0.85
CA ARG A 75 -9.74 -0.98 0.01
C ARG A 75 -8.34 -1.03 -0.61
N PHE A 76 -8.21 -0.73 -1.90
CA PHE A 76 -6.93 -0.70 -2.59
C PHE A 76 -6.55 0.71 -3.03
N VAL A 77 -5.26 1.02 -2.93
CA VAL A 77 -4.68 2.29 -3.38
C VAL A 77 -3.60 1.99 -4.42
N LEU A 78 -3.66 2.69 -5.56
CA LEU A 78 -2.61 2.65 -6.58
C LEU A 78 -1.43 3.53 -6.13
N VAL A 79 -0.27 2.92 -5.92
CA VAL A 79 0.93 3.58 -5.37
C VAL A 79 1.98 3.86 -6.46
N GLY A 80 1.80 3.34 -7.67
CA GLY A 80 2.75 3.47 -8.78
C GLY A 80 2.26 2.80 -10.06
N ARG A 81 3.18 2.50 -11.00
CA ARG A 81 2.87 1.83 -12.28
C ARG A 81 2.33 0.41 -12.06
N GLY A 82 1.02 0.29 -11.80
CA GLY A 82 0.37 -0.99 -11.53
C GLY A 82 0.62 -1.60 -10.15
N LEU A 83 1.23 -0.85 -9.22
CA LEU A 83 1.45 -1.31 -7.84
C LEU A 83 0.26 -0.94 -6.97
N TYR A 84 -0.32 -1.94 -6.31
CA TYR A 84 -1.44 -1.78 -5.40
C TYR A 84 -1.02 -2.07 -3.96
N ALA A 85 -1.54 -1.28 -3.04
CA ALA A 85 -1.43 -1.46 -1.60
C ALA A 85 -2.81 -1.44 -0.95
N LEU A 86 -2.90 -1.87 0.31
CA LEU A 86 -4.13 -1.77 1.09
C LEU A 86 -4.27 -0.37 1.69
N SER A 87 -5.50 0.16 1.67
CA SER A 87 -5.82 1.46 2.27
C SER A 87 -5.56 1.49 3.78
N GLU A 88 -5.68 0.33 4.45
CA GLU A 88 -5.45 0.20 5.90
C GLU A 88 -3.99 0.42 6.31
N TRP A 89 -3.03 0.26 5.39
CA TRP A 89 -1.61 0.42 5.69
C TRP A 89 -1.17 1.89 5.76
N GLY A 90 -2.10 2.84 5.82
CA GLY A 90 -1.79 4.26 5.90
C GLY A 90 -1.10 4.82 4.65
N TYR A 91 -1.16 4.09 3.53
CA TYR A 91 -0.82 4.63 2.23
C TYR A 91 -1.91 5.64 1.90
N MET A 92 -1.69 6.91 2.27
CA MET A 92 -2.52 8.00 1.74
C MET A 92 -2.56 7.83 0.22
N SER A 93 -3.72 8.02 -0.39
CA SER A 93 -3.83 8.21 -1.83
C SER A 93 -2.91 9.37 -2.21
N GLY A 94 -1.70 9.01 -2.64
CA GLY A 94 -0.58 9.93 -2.59
C GLY A 94 0.76 9.20 -2.61
N VAL A 95 1.71 9.81 -3.29
CA VAL A 95 3.06 9.27 -3.44
C VAL A 95 3.82 9.52 -2.13
N VAL A 96 4.93 8.82 -1.88
CA VAL A 96 5.83 9.10 -0.72
C VAL A 96 6.14 10.61 -0.59
N LYS A 97 6.09 11.34 -1.71
CA LYS A 97 6.10 12.80 -1.77
C LYS A 97 5.12 13.50 -0.82
N ASP A 98 3.88 13.04 -0.68
CA ASP A 98 2.85 13.76 0.07
C ASP A 98 3.08 13.62 1.58
N VAL A 99 3.65 12.48 2.00
CA VAL A 99 4.10 12.25 3.37
C VAL A 99 5.30 13.13 3.69
N ILE A 100 6.30 13.17 2.79
CA ILE A 100 7.46 14.06 2.94
C ILE A 100 6.99 15.53 3.01
N LYS A 101 6.04 15.93 2.17
CA LYS A 101 5.48 17.28 2.16
C LYS A 101 4.86 17.63 3.51
N LYS A 102 4.00 16.77 4.07
CA LYS A 102 3.41 16.98 5.41
C LYS A 102 4.45 17.07 6.53
N ILE A 103 5.50 16.24 6.47
CA ILE A 103 6.59 16.27 7.45
C ILE A 103 7.35 17.60 7.37
N LEU A 104 7.64 18.07 6.16
CA LEU A 104 8.28 19.36 5.92
C LEU A 104 7.37 20.55 6.26
N GLU A 105 6.05 20.47 6.05
CA GLU A 105 5.09 21.50 6.48
C GLU A 105 5.05 21.62 8.01
N LYS A 106 5.16 20.49 8.74
CA LYS A 106 5.08 20.46 10.20
C LYS A 106 6.39 20.83 10.89
N HIS A 107 7.53 20.45 10.33
CA HIS A 107 8.84 20.59 10.95
C HIS A 107 9.77 21.60 10.26
N GLY A 108 9.40 22.12 9.09
CA GLY A 108 10.25 22.99 8.29
C GLY A 108 11.35 22.23 7.54
N ALA A 109 12.42 22.95 7.19
CA ALA A 109 13.56 22.41 6.45
C ALA A 109 14.31 21.35 7.26
N LEU A 110 14.39 20.11 6.75
CA LEU A 110 15.04 18.98 7.43
C LEU A 110 16.16 18.36 6.60
N THR A 111 17.11 17.70 7.25
CA THR A 111 18.14 16.93 6.53
C THR A 111 17.57 15.64 5.95
N LYS A 112 18.34 15.03 5.05
CA LYS A 112 17.98 13.73 4.45
C LYS A 112 17.74 12.67 5.52
N GLU A 113 18.62 12.56 6.51
CA GLU A 113 18.53 11.55 7.56
C GLU A 113 17.30 11.76 8.43
N GLU A 114 17.01 13.01 8.80
CA GLU A 114 15.83 13.36 9.62
C GLU A 114 14.52 13.06 8.90
N ILE A 115 14.46 13.31 7.59
CA ILE A 115 13.29 12.97 6.79
C ILE A 115 13.12 11.46 6.70
N ILE A 116 14.20 10.71 6.50
CA ILE A 116 14.14 9.24 6.45
C ILE A 116 13.62 8.70 7.79
N ASP A 117 14.20 9.12 8.91
CA ASP A 117 13.77 8.66 10.24
C ASP A 117 12.31 9.00 10.53
N LYS A 118 11.87 10.23 10.23
CA LYS A 118 10.47 10.65 10.43
C LYS A 118 9.50 9.92 9.50
N VAL A 119 9.86 9.73 8.23
CA VAL A 119 9.01 8.99 7.28
C VAL A 119 8.93 7.52 7.67
N LEU A 120 10.02 6.91 8.13
CA LEU A 120 10.03 5.52 8.63
C LEU A 120 9.19 5.36 9.90
N LYS A 121 9.18 6.39 10.77
CA LYS A 121 8.31 6.43 11.96
C LYS A 121 6.83 6.54 11.61
N GLU A 122 6.47 7.31 10.59
CA GLU A 122 5.07 7.47 10.17
C GLU A 122 4.59 6.39 9.20
N ARG A 123 5.50 5.76 8.43
CA ARG A 123 5.15 4.81 7.36
C ARG A 123 6.24 3.79 7.10
N TYR A 124 5.85 2.53 6.99
CA TYR A 124 6.77 1.46 6.57
C TYR A 124 7.07 1.54 5.06
N VAL A 125 8.19 2.18 4.71
CA VAL A 125 8.72 2.28 3.33
C VAL A 125 10.22 2.00 3.34
N LYS A 126 10.77 1.56 2.20
CA LYS A 126 12.22 1.40 2.07
C LYS A 126 12.87 2.77 1.92
N GLU A 127 14.04 2.97 2.54
CA GLU A 127 14.83 4.20 2.44
C GLU A 127 15.08 4.63 0.99
N ASN A 128 15.39 3.67 0.12
CA ASN A 128 15.60 3.92 -1.31
C ASN A 128 14.40 4.60 -1.97
N THR A 129 13.17 4.24 -1.58
CA THR A 129 11.96 4.88 -2.10
C THR A 129 11.86 6.32 -1.62
N ILE A 130 12.25 6.62 -0.38
CA ILE A 130 12.29 7.99 0.16
C ILE A 130 13.34 8.80 -0.61
N MET A 131 14.54 8.25 -0.82
CA MET A 131 15.62 8.93 -1.54
C MET A 131 15.24 9.30 -2.98
N VAL A 132 14.65 8.38 -3.73
CA VAL A 132 14.22 8.64 -5.12
C VAL A 132 13.17 9.74 -5.17
N ASN A 133 12.30 9.82 -4.16
CA ASN A 133 11.31 10.90 -4.09
C ASN A 133 11.94 12.24 -3.71
N LEU A 134 12.91 12.26 -2.78
CA LEU A 134 13.65 13.47 -2.40
C LEU A 134 14.52 14.03 -3.52
N GLN A 135 14.97 13.19 -4.46
CA GLN A 135 15.70 13.64 -5.66
C GLN A 135 14.82 14.36 -6.68
N ASN A 136 13.50 14.29 -6.56
CA ASN A 136 12.59 14.95 -7.49
C ASN A 136 12.52 16.46 -7.21
N GLN A 137 13.32 17.22 -7.97
CA GLN A 137 13.45 18.67 -7.85
C GLN A 137 12.15 19.44 -8.12
N LYS A 138 11.13 18.81 -8.72
CA LYS A 138 9.81 19.44 -8.92
C LYS A 138 9.04 19.65 -7.63
N HIS A 139 9.28 18.81 -6.62
CA HIS A 139 8.51 18.82 -5.37
C HIS A 139 9.38 19.15 -4.16
N PHE A 140 10.68 18.86 -4.21
CA PHE A 140 11.61 19.13 -3.12
C PHE A 140 12.85 19.84 -3.62
N ARG A 141 13.24 20.92 -2.94
CA ARG A 141 14.46 21.66 -3.25
C ARG A 141 15.44 21.53 -2.11
N LYS A 142 16.69 21.24 -2.46
CA LYS A 142 17.79 21.18 -1.50
C LYS A 142 18.44 22.57 -1.38
N ASP A 143 18.60 23.04 -0.16
CA ASP A 143 19.25 24.31 0.14
C ASP A 143 20.78 24.14 0.30
N LYS A 144 21.50 25.26 0.43
CA LYS A 144 22.95 25.29 0.63
C LYS A 144 23.40 24.52 1.89
N ASP A 145 22.55 24.45 2.90
CA ASP A 145 22.80 23.74 4.16
C ASP A 145 22.46 22.24 4.12
N ASN A 146 22.31 21.66 2.93
CA ASN A 146 21.89 20.27 2.71
C ASN A 146 20.49 19.90 3.24
N LYS A 147 19.68 20.89 3.63
CA LYS A 147 18.29 20.68 4.06
C LYS A 147 17.33 20.69 2.87
N TYR A 148 16.26 19.90 2.96
CA TYR A 148 15.21 19.83 1.97
C TYR A 148 14.03 20.73 2.36
N ASN A 149 13.54 21.48 1.39
CA ASN A 149 12.37 22.34 1.47
C ASN A 149 11.33 21.90 0.44
N ILE A 150 10.07 22.28 0.66
CA ILE A 150 9.00 22.08 -0.31
C ILE A 150 9.25 23.03 -1.48
N ALA A 151 9.33 22.49 -2.70
CA ALA A 151 9.39 23.33 -3.89
C ALA A 151 8.01 23.96 -4.08
N VAL A 152 7.96 25.29 -4.13
CA VAL A 152 6.72 26.04 -4.38
C VAL A 152 6.20 25.64 -5.77
N GLU A 153 5.07 24.94 -5.82
CA GLU A 153 4.32 24.75 -7.06
C GLU A 153 3.86 26.15 -7.49
N LYS A 154 4.48 26.70 -8.55
CA LYS A 154 3.83 27.74 -9.34
C LYS A 154 2.68 27.03 -10.06
N GLU A 155 1.47 27.13 -9.51
CA GLU A 155 0.26 26.94 -10.28
C GLU A 155 0.32 27.92 -11.46
N ALA A 156 0.27 27.36 -12.67
CA ALA A 156 0.13 28.07 -13.93
C ALA A 156 -1.25 27.74 -14.50
#